data_AF-A0A0G4MHH2-F1
#
_entry.id   AF-A0A0G4MHH2-F1
#
_cell.length_a   1.000
_cell.length_b   1.000
_cell.length_c   1.000
_cell.angle_alpha   90.00
_cell.angle_beta   90.00
_cell.angle_gamma   90.00
#
_symmetry.space_group_name_H-M   'P 1'
#
loop_
_entity.id
_entity.type
_entity.pdbx_description
1 polymer ?
#
loop_
_entity_poly.entity_id
_entity_poly.type
_entity_poly.pdbx_seq_one_letter_code
_entity_poly.pdbx_strand_id
1 'polypeptide(L)'
;MGLNVLLHGDGGQSFFDFPNQAAQANLAGVAILAPNANLFWGGGQGLDRTDGVAHAQAVTDLVTQTLPQVVAFNASNVFLTGVSGGSLLLSGFVMPAHMDAFGATGVMLNCGAMPPQVAV
;
A
#
# COMPACT_ATOMS: atom_id res chain seq x y z
N MET A 1 18.90 3.90 -0.85
CA MET A 1 17.92 3.24 0.03
C MET A 1 16.61 3.07 -0.74
N GLY A 2 15.90 1.95 -0.57
CA GLY A 2 14.55 1.74 -1.09
C GLY A 2 13.47 2.09 -0.06
N LEU A 3 12.22 1.71 -0.34
CA LEU A 3 11.09 1.86 0.58
C LEU A 3 10.47 0.52 0.95
N ASN A 4 9.95 0.42 2.17
CA ASN A 4 8.91 -0.53 2.54
C ASN A 4 7.65 0.24 2.91
N VAL A 5 6.66 0.20 2.01
CA VAL A 5 5.39 0.89 2.14
C VAL A 5 4.39 -0.01 2.86
N LEU A 6 3.89 0.40 4.00
CA LEU A 6 2.88 -0.32 4.78
C LEU A 6 1.49 0.30 4.61
N LEU A 7 0.53 -0.56 4.27
CA LEU A 7 -0.91 -0.30 4.34
C LEU A 7 -1.46 -1.03 5.57
N HIS A 8 -1.98 -0.27 6.53
CA HIS A 8 -2.55 -0.79 7.79
C HIS A 8 -3.83 -1.62 7.58
N GLY A 9 -4.32 -2.30 8.62
CA GLY A 9 -5.65 -2.92 8.61
C GLY A 9 -6.79 -1.91 8.71
N ASP A 10 -7.98 -2.24 8.26
CA ASP A 10 -9.14 -1.33 8.30
C ASP A 10 -9.38 -0.78 9.72
N GLY A 11 -9.53 0.54 9.83
CA GLY A 11 -9.69 1.24 11.11
C GLY A 11 -8.41 1.31 11.96
N GLY A 12 -7.31 0.78 11.46
CA GLY A 12 -6.03 0.74 12.16
C GLY A 12 -5.39 2.13 12.28
N GLN A 13 -4.84 2.40 13.46
CA GLN A 13 -3.98 3.57 13.71
C GLN A 13 -2.48 3.21 13.63
N SER A 14 -2.16 2.07 12.99
CA SER A 14 -0.83 1.45 12.95
C SER A 14 0.29 2.34 12.39
N PHE A 15 -0.06 3.51 11.86
CA PHE A 15 0.88 4.57 11.52
C PHE A 15 1.69 5.06 12.74
N PHE A 16 1.09 5.17 13.94
CA PHE A 16 1.78 5.69 15.13
C PHE A 16 2.68 4.65 15.81
N ASP A 17 2.32 3.37 15.71
CA ASP A 17 3.09 2.24 16.24
C ASP A 17 3.79 1.46 15.12
N PHE A 18 4.19 2.16 14.05
CA PHE A 18 4.75 1.51 12.87
C PHE A 18 6.11 0.87 13.22
N PRO A 19 6.30 -0.45 13.13
CA PRO A 19 7.54 -1.09 13.58
C PRO A 19 8.77 -0.73 12.72
N ASN A 20 8.59 -0.21 11.50
CA ASN A 20 9.69 0.22 10.62
C ASN A 20 10.02 1.70 10.75
N GLN A 21 10.12 2.22 11.99
CA GLN A 21 10.50 3.63 12.22
C GLN A 21 11.96 3.92 11.83
N ALA A 22 12.82 2.90 11.88
CA ALA A 22 14.21 3.01 11.49
C ALA A 22 14.43 2.44 10.09
N ALA A 23 15.38 3.03 9.36
CA ALA A 23 15.90 2.42 8.15
C ALA A 23 16.55 1.07 8.49
N GLN A 24 16.10 0.00 7.84
CA GLN A 24 16.57 -1.38 8.06
C GLN A 24 16.78 -2.05 6.70
N ALA A 25 17.86 -2.83 6.58
CA ALA A 25 18.23 -3.50 5.33
C ALA A 25 18.24 -2.58 4.08
N ASN A 26 18.67 -1.32 4.25
CA ASN A 26 18.65 -0.30 3.19
C ASN A 26 17.24 -0.02 2.61
N LEU A 27 16.20 -0.15 3.45
CA LEU A 27 14.83 0.30 3.20
C LEU A 27 14.40 1.30 4.28
N ALA A 28 13.81 2.43 3.88
CA ALA A 28 13.05 3.28 4.78
C ALA A 28 11.61 2.80 4.88
N GLY A 29 11.06 2.78 6.09
CA GLY A 29 9.64 2.49 6.28
C GLY A 29 8.78 3.71 5.94
N VAL A 30 7.68 3.48 5.22
CA VAL A 30 6.64 4.48 4.97
C VAL A 30 5.29 3.85 5.32
N ALA A 31 4.55 4.41 6.27
CA ALA A 31 3.18 4.01 6.53
C ALA A 31 2.22 4.99 5.85
N ILE A 32 1.24 4.48 5.12
CA ILE A 32 0.22 5.30 4.43
C ILE A 32 -1.12 5.09 5.13
N LEU A 33 -1.89 6.17 5.29
CA LEU A 33 -3.25 6.13 5.81
C LEU A 33 -4.26 5.99 4.66
N ALA A 34 -5.29 5.17 4.87
CA ALA A 34 -6.41 5.11 3.95
C ALA A 34 -7.10 6.49 3.85
N PRO A 35 -7.47 6.96 2.64
CA PRO A 35 -7.91 8.33 2.40
C PRO A 35 -9.37 8.63 2.84
N ASN A 36 -10.04 7.75 3.58
CA ASN A 36 -11.42 7.95 4.03
C ASN A 36 -11.52 8.07 5.56
N ALA A 37 -12.63 8.65 6.03
CA ALA A 37 -12.83 8.97 7.45
C ALA A 37 -12.79 7.74 8.38
N ASN A 38 -13.15 6.56 7.87
CA ASN A 38 -13.15 5.32 8.63
C ASN A 38 -11.77 4.63 8.64
N LEU A 39 -10.81 5.12 7.85
CA LEU A 39 -9.52 4.48 7.59
C LEU A 39 -9.67 3.06 7.03
N PHE A 40 -10.61 2.86 6.11
CA PHE A 40 -10.88 1.57 5.46
C PHE A 40 -10.35 1.58 4.04
N TRP A 41 -9.51 0.61 3.70
CA TRP A 41 -8.88 0.53 2.39
C TRP A 41 -9.88 0.11 1.31
N GLY A 42 -9.91 0.85 0.20
CA GLY A 42 -10.87 0.63 -0.87
C GLY A 42 -12.32 0.91 -0.49
N GLY A 43 -12.60 1.62 0.62
CA GLY A 43 -13.97 1.86 1.06
C GLY A 43 -14.72 0.58 1.45
N GLY A 44 -16.04 0.71 1.63
CA GLY A 44 -16.93 -0.40 1.96
C GLY A 44 -16.55 -1.19 3.22
N GLN A 45 -16.90 -2.48 3.26
CA GLN A 45 -16.56 -3.42 4.35
C GLN A 45 -16.34 -4.84 3.83
N GLY A 46 -15.51 -5.63 4.53
CA GLY A 46 -15.29 -7.02 4.18
C GLY A 46 -14.58 -7.16 2.82
N LEU A 47 -15.22 -7.81 1.86
CA LEU A 47 -14.69 -7.96 0.49
C LEU A 47 -15.31 -6.97 -0.50
N ASP A 48 -16.32 -6.19 -0.08
CA ASP A 48 -16.93 -5.18 -0.91
C ASP A 48 -16.15 -3.86 -0.76
N ARG A 49 -15.22 -3.62 -1.69
CA ARG A 49 -14.29 -2.49 -1.69
C ARG A 49 -14.67 -1.48 -2.77
N THR A 50 -15.72 -0.71 -2.49
CA THR A 50 -16.40 0.19 -3.44
C THR A 50 -15.48 1.26 -4.07
N ASP A 51 -14.46 1.70 -3.35
CA ASP A 51 -13.50 2.72 -3.76
C ASP A 51 -12.11 2.12 -4.07
N GLY A 52 -12.02 0.79 -4.23
CA GLY A 52 -10.75 0.06 -4.38
C GLY A 52 -9.86 0.58 -5.51
N VAL A 53 -10.43 0.85 -6.68
CA VAL A 53 -9.70 1.42 -7.83
C VAL A 53 -9.13 2.80 -7.48
N ALA A 54 -9.94 3.69 -6.91
CA ALA A 54 -9.52 5.04 -6.56
C ALA A 54 -8.43 5.04 -5.48
N HIS A 55 -8.56 4.20 -4.45
CA HIS A 55 -7.56 4.09 -3.39
C HIS A 55 -6.25 3.48 -3.89
N ALA A 56 -6.31 2.48 -4.78
CA ALA A 56 -5.13 1.86 -5.38
C ALA A 56 -4.33 2.85 -6.26
N GLN A 57 -5.04 3.64 -7.06
CA GLN A 57 -4.45 4.73 -7.84
C GLN A 57 -3.81 5.77 -6.91
N ALA A 58 -4.53 6.21 -5.87
CA ALA A 58 -4.01 7.21 -4.92
C ALA A 58 -2.74 6.74 -4.19
N VAL A 59 -2.67 5.47 -3.77
CA VAL A 59 -1.44 4.89 -3.18
C VAL A 59 -0.30 4.90 -4.21
N THR A 60 -0.58 4.50 -5.45
CA THR A 60 0.41 4.46 -6.53
C THR A 60 0.96 5.85 -6.84
N ASP A 61 0.10 6.86 -6.98
CA ASP A 61 0.50 8.25 -7.23
C ASP A 61 1.26 8.86 -6.05
N LEU A 62 0.83 8.56 -4.81
CA LEU A 62 1.55 8.99 -3.62
C LEU A 62 2.98 8.47 -3.65
N VAL A 63 3.18 7.19 -3.91
CA VAL A 63 4.52 6.57 -3.89
C VAL A 63 5.36 6.96 -5.10
N THR A 64 4.79 7.01 -6.30
CA THR A 64 5.56 7.18 -7.55
C THR A 64 5.71 8.63 -7.98
N GLN A 65 4.80 9.51 -7.58
CA GLN A 65 4.80 10.91 -8.01
C GLN A 65 5.05 11.87 -6.86
N THR A 66 4.46 11.63 -5.69
CA THR A 66 4.50 12.61 -4.58
C THR A 66 5.71 12.41 -3.67
N LEU A 67 5.96 11.19 -3.18
CA LEU A 67 7.09 10.91 -2.30
C LEU A 67 8.46 11.32 -2.88
N PRO A 68 8.76 11.10 -4.18
CA PRO A 68 10.04 11.48 -4.76
C PRO A 68 10.34 12.99 -4.69
N GLN A 69 9.31 13.83 -4.51
CA GLN A 69 9.47 15.29 -4.40
C GLN A 69 9.95 15.74 -3.02
N VAL A 70 9.76 14.91 -1.99
CA VAL A 70 10.05 15.26 -0.59
C VAL A 70 11.09 14.34 0.06
N VAL A 71 11.33 13.15 -0.52
CA VAL A 71 12.34 12.19 -0.04
C VAL A 71 13.01 11.49 -1.22
N ALA A 72 14.34 11.39 -1.19
CA ALA A 72 15.10 10.66 -2.19
C ALA A 72 15.19 9.16 -1.85
N PHE A 73 14.73 8.30 -2.76
CA PHE A 73 14.84 6.85 -2.66
C PHE A 73 15.00 6.19 -4.04
N ASN A 74 15.37 4.91 -4.05
CA ASN A 74 15.42 4.13 -5.28
C ASN A 74 14.00 3.66 -5.66
N ALA A 75 13.41 4.29 -6.68
CA ALA A 75 12.06 3.99 -7.16
C ALA A 75 11.88 2.57 -7.71
N SER A 76 12.96 1.89 -8.11
CA SER A 76 12.94 0.48 -8.51
C SER A 76 13.11 -0.48 -7.32
N ASN A 77 13.13 0.02 -6.09
CA ASN A 77 13.29 -0.77 -4.87
C ASN A 77 12.24 -0.37 -3.83
N VAL A 78 10.97 -0.61 -4.16
CA VAL A 78 9.80 -0.31 -3.34
C VAL A 78 9.03 -1.59 -3.03
N PHE A 79 9.04 -2.03 -1.78
CA PHE A 79 8.23 -3.15 -1.31
C PHE A 79 6.90 -2.66 -0.76
N LEU A 80 5.84 -3.42 -1.00
CA LEU A 80 4.50 -3.14 -0.49
C LEU A 80 4.14 -4.18 0.57
N THR A 81 3.74 -3.74 1.75
CA THR A 81 3.25 -4.60 2.83
C THR A 81 1.81 -4.20 3.14
N GLY A 82 0.89 -5.15 3.11
CA GLY A 82 -0.50 -4.96 3.52
C GLY A 82 -0.79 -5.74 4.80
N VAL A 83 -1.70 -5.22 5.63
CA VAL A 83 -2.29 -5.96 6.75
C VAL A 83 -3.80 -5.91 6.62
N SER A 84 -4.52 -7.03 6.73
CA SER A 84 -6.00 -7.08 6.71
C SER A 84 -6.58 -6.28 5.53
N GLY A 85 -7.35 -5.21 5.77
CA GLY A 85 -7.85 -4.30 4.73
C GLY A 85 -6.79 -3.81 3.74
N GLY A 86 -5.57 -3.50 4.21
CA GLY A 86 -4.46 -3.13 3.33
C GLY A 86 -4.04 -4.27 2.39
N SER A 87 -4.03 -5.51 2.89
CA SER A 87 -3.77 -6.69 2.04
C SER A 87 -4.85 -6.91 1.00
N LEU A 88 -6.11 -6.61 1.34
CA LEU A 88 -7.24 -6.72 0.41
C LEU A 88 -7.13 -5.66 -0.71
N LEU A 89 -6.74 -4.43 -0.39
CA LEU A 89 -6.47 -3.42 -1.41
C LEU A 89 -5.28 -3.78 -2.31
N LEU A 90 -4.18 -4.27 -1.71
CA LEU A 90 -3.00 -4.67 -2.48
C LEU A 90 -3.35 -5.78 -3.46
N SER A 91 -3.90 -6.90 -2.98
CA SER A 91 -4.19 -8.07 -3.81
C SER A 91 -5.33 -7.86 -4.81
N GLY A 92 -6.39 -7.14 -4.41
CA GLY A 92 -7.55 -6.93 -5.26
C GLY A 92 -7.36 -5.87 -6.34
N PHE A 93 -6.51 -4.85 -6.10
CA PHE A 93 -6.48 -3.66 -6.95
C PHE A 93 -5.05 -3.20 -7.33
N VAL A 94 -4.14 -3.06 -6.37
CA VAL A 94 -2.78 -2.56 -6.67
C VAL A 94 -1.97 -3.57 -7.48
N MET A 95 -1.93 -4.81 -7.02
CA MET A 95 -1.21 -5.89 -7.68
C MET A 95 -1.64 -6.11 -9.14
N PRO A 96 -2.95 -6.21 -9.45
CA PRO A 96 -3.38 -6.43 -10.83
C PRO A 96 -3.25 -5.21 -11.75
N ALA A 97 -3.29 -3.96 -11.24
CA ALA A 97 -3.33 -2.77 -12.11
C ALA A 97 -2.05 -1.90 -12.09
N HIS A 98 -1.21 -2.00 -11.06
CA HIS A 98 -0.18 -0.98 -10.80
C HIS A 98 1.21 -1.53 -10.48
N MET A 99 1.45 -2.85 -10.53
CA MET A 99 2.77 -3.40 -10.18
C MET A 99 3.90 -2.92 -11.09
N ASP A 100 3.61 -2.65 -12.36
CA ASP A 100 4.60 -2.10 -13.30
C ASP A 100 5.17 -0.76 -12.85
N ALA A 101 4.44 -0.01 -12.01
CA ALA A 101 4.87 1.28 -11.48
C ALA A 101 5.94 1.18 -10.39
N PHE A 102 6.10 0.02 -9.73
CA PHE A 102 7.02 -0.17 -8.59
C PHE A 102 8.33 -0.88 -8.97
N GLY A 103 8.49 -1.26 -10.24
CA GLY A 103 9.57 -2.14 -10.68
C GLY A 103 9.36 -3.58 -10.18
N ALA A 104 10.31 -4.46 -10.48
CA ALA A 104 10.25 -5.88 -10.11
C ALA A 104 10.49 -6.12 -8.59
N THR A 105 9.59 -5.61 -7.75
CA THR A 105 9.67 -5.67 -6.29
C THR A 105 8.65 -6.65 -5.70
N GLY A 106 8.70 -6.83 -4.38
CA GLY A 106 7.87 -7.79 -3.65
C GLY A 106 6.66 -7.15 -2.95
N VAL A 107 5.61 -7.96 -2.82
CA VAL A 107 4.42 -7.65 -2.01
C VAL A 107 4.30 -8.66 -0.88
N MET A 108 4.07 -8.18 0.35
CA MET A 108 3.78 -9.02 1.52
C MET A 108 2.34 -8.78 1.97
N LEU A 109 1.53 -9.84 1.96
CA LEU A 109 0.13 -9.79 2.38
C LEU A 109 -0.01 -10.44 3.76
N ASN A 110 -0.28 -9.64 4.79
CA ASN A 110 -0.53 -10.14 6.13
C ASN A 110 -2.03 -10.20 6.38
N CYS A 111 -2.54 -11.40 6.72
CA CYS A 111 -3.94 -11.62 7.09
C CYS A 111 -4.96 -11.23 6.00
N GLY A 112 -5.06 -12.04 4.95
CA GLY A 112 -6.12 -11.92 3.93
C GLY A 112 -5.62 -11.49 2.55
N ALA A 113 -6.43 -11.80 1.54
CA ALA A 113 -6.22 -11.41 0.15
C ALA A 113 -7.57 -11.47 -0.59
N MET A 114 -7.67 -10.79 -1.73
CA MET A 114 -8.79 -10.87 -2.66
C MET A 114 -8.29 -11.31 -4.04
N PRO A 115 -9.11 -12.02 -4.83
CA PRO A 115 -8.84 -12.15 -6.25
C PRO A 115 -8.86 -10.77 -6.92
N PRO A 116 -8.25 -10.61 -8.11
CA PRO A 116 -8.31 -9.36 -8.86
C PRO A 116 -9.75 -8.84 -9.00
N GLN A 117 -9.94 -7.56 -8.67
CA GLN A 117 -11.22 -6.84 -8.74
C GLN A 117 -11.27 -5.87 -9.94
N VAL A 118 -10.26 -5.95 -10.81
CA VAL A 118 -10.10 -5.16 -12.02
C VAL A 118 -9.74 -6.09 -13.17
N ALA A 119 -9.99 -5.66 -14.41
CA ALA A 119 -9.53 -6.40 -15.58
C ALA A 119 -8.00 -6.43 -15.61
N VAL A 120 -7.44 -7.62 -15.85
CA VAL A 120 -6.00 -7.87 -15.99
C VAL A 120 -5.63 -7.87 -17.47
#